data_AF-A0A3B9YF32-F1
#
_entry.id   AF-A0A3B9YF32-F1
#
_cell.length_a   1.000
_cell.length_b   1.000
_cell.length_c   1.000
_cell.angle_alpha   90.00
_cell.angle_beta   90.00
_cell.angle_gamma   90.00
#
_symmetry.space_group_name_H-M   'P 1'
#
loop_
_entity.id
_entity.type
_entity.pdbx_description
1 polymer ?
#
loop_
_entity_poly.entity_id
_entity_poly.type
_entity_poly.pdbx_seq_one_letter_code
_entity_poly.pdbx_strand_id
1 'polypeptide(L)'
;MTMKKLFWLCLALAVLAALAWSYDNYSGYLFAGFDRKRYPSIQTTSSLAQSLEADMQRKRLNAFNAESRRVAGLVSAAASQGHNVSALYEKLQYAARVAEAGRFREAMMFVNLVEVRIPKKREALTPATGDEEPPPDPGIPGKAVKRKRSRR
;
A
#
# COMPACT_ATOMS: atom_id res chain seq x y z
N MET A 1 25.05 -69.58 31.05
CA MET A 1 25.11 -68.19 30.52
C MET A 1 24.84 -67.26 31.69
N THR A 2 25.81 -66.43 32.12
CA THR A 2 25.67 -65.63 33.35
C THR A 2 24.69 -64.47 33.14
N MET A 3 23.87 -64.13 34.14
CA MET A 3 22.86 -63.05 34.03
C MET A 3 23.43 -61.73 33.48
N LYS A 4 24.69 -61.41 33.83
CA LYS A 4 25.40 -60.25 33.31
C LYS A 4 25.51 -60.26 31.78
N LYS A 5 25.84 -61.40 31.15
CA LYS A 5 25.97 -61.52 29.69
C LYS A 5 24.64 -61.31 28.97
N LEU A 6 23.53 -61.77 29.57
CA LEU A 6 22.17 -61.56 29.06
C LEU A 6 21.77 -60.08 29.14
N PHE A 7 22.07 -59.42 30.27
CA PHE A 7 21.84 -57.98 30.43
C PHE A 7 22.60 -57.15 29.39
N TRP A 8 23.87 -57.44 29.16
CA TRP A 8 24.68 -56.74 28.15
C TRP A 8 24.16 -56.96 26.72
N LEU A 9 23.66 -58.16 26.41
CA LEU A 9 23.01 -58.44 25.13
C LEU A 9 21.71 -57.65 24.93
N CYS A 10 20.85 -57.60 25.96
CA CYS A 10 19.63 -56.81 25.91
C CYS A 10 19.92 -55.30 25.79
N LEU A 11 20.95 -54.81 26.49
CA LEU A 11 21.38 -53.42 26.40
C LEU A 11 21.86 -53.09 24.97
N ALA A 12 22.69 -53.95 24.37
CA ALA A 12 23.17 -53.77 23.01
C ALA A 12 22.02 -53.76 21.99
N LEU A 13 21.04 -54.66 22.15
CA LEU A 13 19.84 -54.69 21.31
C LEU A 13 18.99 -53.42 21.46
N ALA A 14 18.80 -52.91 22.68
CA ALA A 14 18.06 -51.68 22.92
C ALA A 14 18.74 -50.46 22.29
N VAL A 15 20.07 -50.37 22.39
CA VAL A 15 20.85 -49.29 21.76
C VAL A 15 20.78 -49.36 20.24
N LEU A 16 20.89 -50.56 19.65
CA LEU A 16 20.76 -50.75 18.21
C LEU A 16 19.35 -50.41 17.71
N ALA A 17 18.31 -50.79 18.45
CA ALA A 17 16.93 -50.43 18.12
C ALA A 17 16.70 -48.92 18.18
N ALA A 18 17.25 -48.23 19.19
CA ALA A 18 17.17 -46.77 19.30
C ALA A 18 17.93 -46.06 18.16
N LEU A 19 19.07 -46.58 17.74
CA LEU A 19 19.82 -46.06 16.59
C LEU A 19 19.08 -46.29 15.27
N ALA A 20 18.49 -47.47 15.06
CA ALA A 20 17.68 -47.75 13.88
C ALA A 20 16.45 -46.83 13.80
N TRP A 21 15.76 -46.64 14.93
CA TRP A 21 14.58 -45.77 15.01
C TRP A 21 14.91 -44.29 14.80
N SER A 22 16.03 -43.82 15.35
CA SER A 22 16.49 -42.45 15.10
C SER A 22 16.94 -42.24 13.66
N TYR A 23 17.61 -43.22 13.05
CA TYR A 23 17.99 -43.15 11.64
C TYR A 23 16.77 -43.11 10.71
N ASP A 24 15.77 -43.94 10.94
CA ASP A 24 14.55 -43.96 10.10
C ASP A 24 13.77 -42.63 10.19
N ASN A 25 13.69 -42.03 11.38
CA ASN A 25 12.98 -40.75 11.57
C ASN A 25 13.79 -39.51 11.13
N TYR A 26 15.13 -39.52 11.23
CA TYR A 26 15.95 -38.32 11.03
C TYR A 26 16.81 -38.34 9.77
N SER A 27 16.97 -39.48 9.09
CA SER A 27 17.77 -39.56 7.85
C SER A 27 17.24 -38.60 6.78
N GLY A 28 15.92 -38.51 6.60
CA GLY A 28 15.28 -37.58 5.65
C GLY A 28 15.61 -36.11 5.94
N TYR A 29 15.66 -35.71 7.22
CA TYR A 29 16.04 -34.34 7.60
C TYR A 29 17.51 -34.04 7.36
N LEU A 30 18.39 -35.02 7.58
CA LEU A 30 19.82 -34.89 7.30
C LEU A 30 20.09 -34.80 5.79
N PHE A 31 19.43 -35.63 4.98
CA PHE A 31 19.52 -35.56 3.52
C PHE A 31 18.94 -34.25 2.98
N ALA A 32 17.78 -33.80 3.48
CA ALA A 32 17.20 -32.51 3.08
C ALA A 32 18.10 -31.32 3.45
N GLY A 33 18.75 -31.35 4.61
CA GLY A 33 19.74 -30.35 5.01
C GLY A 33 20.98 -30.36 4.11
N PHE A 34 21.45 -31.55 3.74
CA PHE A 34 22.61 -31.73 2.86
C PHE A 34 22.32 -31.29 1.42
N ASP A 35 21.16 -31.68 0.89
CA ASP A 35 20.69 -31.29 -0.44
C ASP A 35 20.48 -29.78 -0.54
N ARG A 36 19.91 -29.15 0.49
CA ARG A 36 19.74 -27.69 0.54
C ARG A 36 21.07 -26.92 0.57
N LYS A 37 22.13 -27.53 1.12
CA LYS A 37 23.47 -26.94 1.16
C LYS A 37 24.23 -27.14 -0.16
N ARG A 38 24.02 -28.26 -0.84
CA ARG A 38 24.69 -28.61 -2.10
C ARG A 38 23.99 -28.03 -3.34
N TYR A 39 22.67 -27.92 -3.28
CA TYR A 39 21.82 -27.34 -4.31
C TYR A 39 21.00 -26.21 -3.67
N PRO A 40 21.55 -24.98 -3.57
CA PRO A 40 20.76 -23.85 -3.10
C PRO A 40 19.52 -23.72 -3.99
N SER A 41 18.34 -23.66 -3.37
CA SER A 41 17.08 -23.52 -4.07
C SER A 41 17.18 -22.37 -5.07
N ILE A 42 16.86 -22.65 -6.34
CA ILE A 42 16.72 -21.62 -7.38
C ILE A 42 15.85 -20.52 -6.80
N GLN A 43 16.35 -19.27 -6.76
CA GLN A 43 15.59 -18.14 -6.23
C GLN A 43 14.26 -18.09 -6.95
N THR A 44 13.15 -18.32 -6.22
CA THR A 44 11.81 -18.40 -6.79
C THR A 44 11.34 -17.05 -7.35
N THR A 45 12.00 -15.96 -6.96
CA THR A 45 11.80 -14.61 -7.47
C THR A 45 13.15 -14.06 -7.92
N SER A 46 13.24 -13.64 -9.18
CA SER A 46 14.45 -12.98 -9.69
C SER A 46 14.70 -11.67 -8.91
N SER A 47 15.97 -11.28 -8.77
CA SER A 47 16.33 -9.99 -8.18
C SER A 47 15.66 -8.80 -8.89
N LEU A 48 15.43 -8.94 -10.21
CA LEU A 48 14.66 -8.00 -11.01
C LEU A 48 13.20 -7.88 -10.56
N ALA A 49 12.55 -9.00 -10.22
CA ALA A 49 11.17 -8.97 -9.75
C ALA A 49 11.05 -8.25 -8.39
N GLN A 50 12.01 -8.48 -7.50
CA GLN A 50 12.06 -7.80 -6.19
C GLN A 50 12.30 -6.29 -6.33
N SER A 51 13.20 -5.87 -7.24
CA SER A 51 13.44 -4.44 -7.49
C SER A 51 12.23 -3.76 -8.12
N LEU A 52 11.56 -4.41 -9.08
CA LEU A 52 10.31 -3.91 -9.67
C LEU A 52 9.20 -3.74 -8.64
N GLU A 53 9.04 -4.70 -7.73
CA GLU A 53 8.04 -4.61 -6.68
C GLU A 53 8.32 -3.43 -5.73
N ALA A 54 9.58 -3.26 -5.32
CA ALA A 54 10.00 -2.12 -4.51
C ALA A 54 9.75 -0.77 -5.22
N ASP A 55 10.04 -0.69 -6.51
CA ASP A 55 9.79 0.52 -7.32
C ASP A 55 8.30 0.83 -7.43
N MET A 56 7.45 -0.18 -7.61
CA MET A 56 6.00 -0.01 -7.64
C MET A 56 5.45 0.45 -6.30
N GLN A 57 5.95 -0.09 -5.19
CA GLN A 57 5.59 0.37 -3.85
C GLN A 57 5.98 1.83 -3.62
N ARG A 58 7.19 2.23 -4.03
CA ARG A 58 7.65 3.63 -3.95
C ARG A 58 6.77 4.58 -4.76
N LYS A 59 6.41 4.19 -5.99
CA LYS A 59 5.49 4.98 -6.83
C LYS A 59 4.13 5.17 -6.16
N ARG A 60 3.57 4.12 -5.57
CA ARG A 60 2.29 4.19 -4.83
C ARG A 60 2.37 5.08 -3.60
N LEU A 61 3.45 4.97 -2.82
CA LEU A 61 3.69 5.82 -1.67
C LEU A 61 3.79 7.31 -2.07
N ASN A 62 4.54 7.60 -3.15
CA ASN A 62 4.68 8.96 -3.64
C ASN A 62 3.35 9.54 -4.13
N ALA A 63 2.55 8.76 -4.85
CA ALA A 63 1.21 9.16 -5.28
C ALA A 63 0.29 9.44 -4.08
N PHE A 64 0.29 8.55 -3.08
CA PHE A 64 -0.47 8.75 -1.84
C PHE A 64 -0.03 10.02 -1.10
N ASN A 65 1.28 10.26 -0.97
CA ASN A 65 1.82 11.43 -0.31
C ASN A 65 1.46 12.74 -1.03
N ALA A 66 1.40 12.73 -2.36
CA ALA A 66 0.96 13.89 -3.12
C ALA A 66 -0.52 14.22 -2.84
N GLU A 67 -1.39 13.22 -2.89
CA GLU A 67 -2.83 13.42 -2.68
C GLU A 67 -3.13 13.78 -1.21
N SER A 68 -2.50 13.11 -0.25
CA SER A 68 -2.72 13.37 1.17
C SER A 68 -2.30 14.79 1.55
N ARG A 69 -1.20 15.31 1.00
CA ARG A 69 -0.77 16.72 1.19
C ARG A 69 -1.77 17.70 0.60
N ARG A 70 -2.29 17.41 -0.60
CA ARG A 70 -3.33 18.23 -1.24
C ARG A 70 -4.59 18.31 -0.38
N VAL A 71 -5.10 17.16 0.05
CA VAL A 71 -6.31 17.09 0.90
C VAL A 71 -6.08 17.71 2.27
N ALA A 72 -4.91 17.52 2.88
CA ALA A 72 -4.55 18.18 4.13
C ALA A 72 -4.56 19.71 4.00
N GLY A 73 -4.12 20.25 2.85
CA GLY A 73 -4.23 21.68 2.54
C GLY A 73 -5.67 22.17 2.40
N LEU A 74 -6.57 21.34 1.86
CA LEU A 74 -8.00 21.67 1.81
C LEU A 74 -8.64 21.65 3.21
N VAL A 75 -8.26 20.68 4.05
CA VAL A 75 -8.74 20.60 5.44
C VAL A 75 -8.27 21.80 6.25
N SER A 76 -7.01 22.22 6.10
CA SER A 76 -6.50 23.41 6.80
C SER A 76 -7.16 24.70 6.30
N ALA A 77 -7.47 24.80 5.00
CA ALA A 77 -8.23 25.92 4.44
C ALA A 77 -9.68 25.94 4.94
N ALA A 78 -10.30 24.79 5.19
CA ALA A 78 -11.63 24.73 5.80
C ALA A 78 -11.58 25.10 7.30
N ALA A 79 -10.51 24.72 8.00
CA ALA A 79 -10.27 25.10 9.39
C ALA A 79 -10.19 26.63 9.55
N SER A 80 -9.45 27.31 8.67
CA SER A 80 -9.31 28.78 8.70
C SER A 80 -10.62 29.52 8.37
N GLN A 81 -11.58 28.84 7.76
CA GLN A 81 -12.94 29.34 7.51
C GLN A 81 -13.89 29.11 8.70
N GLY A 82 -13.39 28.55 9.82
CA GLY A 82 -14.16 28.31 11.03
C GLY A 82 -14.96 27.00 11.03
N HIS A 83 -14.71 26.09 10.08
CA HIS A 83 -15.35 24.79 10.07
C HIS A 83 -14.71 23.82 11.08
N ASN A 84 -15.53 23.01 11.75
CA ASN A 84 -15.03 21.95 12.62
C ASN A 84 -14.49 20.78 11.78
N VAL A 85 -13.17 20.64 11.76
CA VAL A 85 -12.45 19.64 10.95
C VAL A 85 -11.65 18.63 11.78
N SER A 86 -11.80 18.60 13.11
CA SER A 86 -11.04 17.69 13.99
C SER A 86 -11.18 16.22 13.58
N ALA A 87 -12.41 15.78 13.33
CA ALA A 87 -12.72 14.43 12.88
C ALA A 87 -12.15 14.10 11.48
N LEU A 88 -11.87 15.10 10.64
CA LEU A 88 -11.24 14.89 9.33
C LEU A 88 -9.73 14.69 9.47
N TYR A 89 -9.09 15.38 10.42
CA TYR A 89 -7.68 15.18 10.73
C TYR A 89 -7.40 13.79 11.30
N GLU A 90 -8.23 13.29 12.21
CA GLU A 90 -8.11 11.93 12.73
C GLU A 90 -8.18 10.88 11.62
N LYS A 91 -9.07 11.08 10.63
CA LYS A 91 -9.18 10.19 9.46
C LYS A 91 -7.98 10.28 8.54
N LEU A 92 -7.39 11.46 8.35
CA LEU A 92 -6.14 11.60 7.59
C LEU A 92 -4.97 10.88 8.29
N GLN A 93 -4.88 10.99 9.62
CA GLN A 93 -3.87 10.25 10.39
C GLN A 93 -4.08 8.73 10.30
N TYR A 94 -5.33 8.28 10.38
CA TYR A 94 -5.66 6.87 10.16
C TYR A 94 -5.26 6.40 8.75
N ALA A 95 -5.56 7.20 7.72
CA ALA A 95 -5.15 6.91 6.35
C ALA A 95 -3.63 6.78 6.21
N ALA A 96 -2.86 7.63 6.90
CA ALA A 96 -1.39 7.55 6.91
C ALA A 96 -0.89 6.22 7.51
N ARG A 97 -1.45 5.79 8.65
CA ARG A 97 -1.11 4.49 9.25
C ARG A 97 -1.43 3.30 8.33
N VAL A 98 -2.57 3.37 7.63
CA VAL A 98 -2.96 2.34 6.64
C VAL A 98 -1.99 2.31 5.45
N ALA A 99 -1.49 3.47 5.03
CA ALA A 99 -0.48 3.55 3.97
C ALA A 99 0.89 2.98 4.41
N GLU A 100 1.31 3.24 5.66
CA GLU A 100 2.52 2.64 6.25
C GLU A 100 2.44 1.11 6.31
N ALA A 101 1.24 0.56 6.53
CA ALA A 101 0.98 -0.89 6.45
C ALA A 101 0.96 -1.44 5.00
N GLY A 102 1.25 -0.62 3.99
CA GLY A 102 1.29 -1.03 2.58
C GLY A 102 -0.09 -1.13 1.90
N ARG A 103 -1.17 -0.80 2.61
CA ARG A 103 -2.56 -0.89 2.10
C ARG A 103 -2.97 0.40 1.39
N PHE A 104 -2.24 0.77 0.34
CA PHE A 104 -2.40 2.05 -0.37
C PHE A 104 -3.80 2.29 -0.95
N ARG A 105 -4.47 1.26 -1.46
CA ARG A 105 -5.83 1.40 -2.03
C ARG A 105 -6.85 1.84 -0.99
N GLU A 106 -6.75 1.29 0.22
CA GLU A 106 -7.63 1.64 1.33
C GLU A 106 -7.26 3.00 1.91
N ALA A 107 -5.97 3.29 2.03
CA ALA A 107 -5.51 4.61 2.45
C ALA A 107 -6.05 5.73 1.53
N MET A 108 -6.01 5.52 0.21
CA MET A 108 -6.59 6.45 -0.77
C MET A 108 -8.11 6.59 -0.63
N MET A 109 -8.83 5.51 -0.31
CA MET A 109 -10.27 5.58 -0.04
C MET A 109 -10.57 6.50 1.15
N PHE A 110 -9.79 6.42 2.23
CA PHE A 110 -9.96 7.32 3.37
C PHE A 110 -9.64 8.77 3.03
N VAL A 111 -8.60 9.02 2.23
CA VAL A 111 -8.27 10.37 1.72
C VAL A 111 -9.42 10.94 0.89
N ASN A 112 -9.99 10.16 -0.04
CA ASN A 112 -11.14 10.57 -0.84
C ASN A 112 -12.38 10.82 0.02
N LEU A 113 -12.62 9.98 1.03
CA LEU A 113 -13.74 10.15 1.96
C LEU A 113 -13.61 11.45 2.76
N VAL A 114 -12.38 11.83 3.13
CA VAL A 114 -12.11 13.13 3.74
C VAL A 114 -12.41 14.24 2.73
N GLU A 115 -11.88 14.18 1.52
CA GLU A 115 -12.07 15.20 0.48
C GLU A 115 -13.55 15.51 0.21
N VAL A 116 -14.40 14.48 0.09
CA VAL A 116 -15.84 14.65 -0.15
C VAL A 116 -16.56 15.29 1.03
N ARG A 117 -16.07 15.10 2.25
CA ARG A 117 -16.66 15.64 3.49
C ARG A 117 -16.16 17.03 3.85
N ILE A 118 -15.15 17.57 3.15
CA ILE A 118 -14.70 18.93 3.37
C ILE A 118 -15.83 19.88 2.98
N PRO A 119 -16.31 20.74 3.90
CA PRO A 119 -17.31 21.74 3.56
C PRO A 119 -16.72 22.69 2.52
N LYS A 120 -17.30 22.69 1.31
CA LYS A 120 -16.96 23.64 0.25
C LYS A 120 -17.78 24.91 0.47
N LYS A 121 -17.20 26.08 0.24
CA LYS A 121 -17.99 27.31 0.08
C LYS A 121 -19.05 27.02 -0.97
N ARG A 122 -20.32 27.21 -0.63
CA ARG A 122 -21.40 27.17 -1.61
C ARG A 122 -21.13 28.30 -2.59
N GLU A 123 -20.64 27.97 -3.78
CA GLU A 123 -20.92 28.84 -4.93
C GLU A 123 -22.44 28.90 -5.01
N ALA A 124 -23.00 30.11 -4.88
CA ALA A 124 -24.42 30.31 -5.08
C ALA A 124 -24.70 29.94 -6.54
N LEU A 125 -25.14 28.71 -6.77
CA LEU A 125 -25.74 28.29 -8.02
C LEU A 125 -27.01 29.13 -8.13
N THR A 126 -26.93 30.28 -8.81
CA THR A 126 -28.11 30.95 -9.33
C THR A 126 -28.86 29.90 -10.14
N PRO A 127 -30.14 29.63 -9.81
CA PRO A 127 -30.90 28.63 -10.56
C PRO A 127 -30.87 29.03 -12.03
N ALA A 128 -30.68 28.05 -12.90
CA ALA A 128 -30.86 28.20 -14.34
C ALA A 128 -32.36 28.39 -14.60
N THR A 129 -32.88 29.58 -14.32
CA THR A 129 -34.16 30.03 -14.87
C THR A 129 -33.89 30.32 -16.34
N GLY A 130 -34.26 29.38 -17.21
CA GLY A 130 -34.39 29.63 -18.64
C GLY A 130 -35.62 30.50 -18.92
N ASP A 131 -35.47 31.29 -19.99
CA ASP A 131 -36.50 32.00 -20.78
C ASP A 131 -37.04 33.29 -20.10
N GLU A 132 -36.99 34.51 -20.65
CA GLU A 132 -36.90 35.01 -22.03
C GLU A 132 -36.43 36.50 -22.03
N GLU A 133 -35.97 36.95 -23.21
CA GLU A 133 -35.63 38.33 -23.68
C GLU A 133 -34.23 38.95 -23.42
N PRO A 134 -33.46 39.25 -24.49
CA PRO A 134 -32.18 39.96 -24.39
C PRO A 134 -32.38 41.48 -24.34
N PRO A 135 -31.75 42.21 -23.41
CA PRO A 135 -31.72 43.67 -23.51
C PRO A 135 -30.78 44.10 -24.67
N PRO A 136 -31.13 45.15 -25.43
CA PRO A 136 -30.37 45.57 -26.59
C PRO A 136 -29.04 46.19 -26.18
N ASP A 137 -27.99 45.82 -26.91
CA ASP A 137 -26.64 46.36 -26.75
C ASP A 137 -26.53 47.69 -27.52
N PRO A 138 -26.10 48.79 -26.88
CA PRO A 138 -25.22 49.71 -27.59
C PRO A 138 -24.13 50.28 -26.67
N GLY A 139 -22.84 50.05 -26.95
CA GLY A 139 -21.83 50.64 -26.06
C GLY A 139 -20.32 50.56 -26.30
N ILE A 140 -19.81 50.01 -27.40
CA ILE A 140 -18.43 50.27 -27.91
C ILE A 140 -17.24 49.81 -26.98
N PRO A 141 -15.95 49.91 -27.38
CA PRO A 141 -15.14 48.81 -27.91
C PRO A 141 -13.86 48.48 -27.10
N GLY A 142 -13.23 47.33 -27.36
CA GLY A 142 -11.76 47.25 -27.29
C GLY A 142 -11.14 45.99 -26.69
N LYS A 143 -10.74 45.06 -27.55
CA LYS A 143 -9.32 44.78 -27.92
C LYS A 143 -9.15 43.34 -28.36
N ALA A 144 -8.67 43.22 -29.59
CA ALA A 144 -8.43 42.00 -30.34
C ALA A 144 -7.47 41.04 -29.64
N VAL A 145 -7.89 39.78 -29.53
CA VAL A 145 -7.02 38.64 -29.17
C VAL A 145 -6.14 38.31 -30.38
N LYS A 146 -4.88 38.78 -30.38
CA LYS A 146 -3.87 38.36 -31.37
C LYS A 146 -3.47 36.90 -31.10
N ARG A 147 -4.05 35.96 -31.85
CA ARG A 147 -3.53 34.58 -31.97
C ARG A 147 -2.26 34.60 -32.82
N LYS A 148 -1.09 34.41 -32.19
CA LYS A 148 0.18 34.21 -32.88
C LYS A 148 0.25 32.75 -33.36
N ARG A 149 0.00 32.52 -34.64
CA ARG A 149 0.22 31.23 -35.33
C ARG A 149 1.73 31.10 -35.56
N SER A 150 2.39 30.16 -34.91
CA SER A 150 3.73 29.72 -35.31
C SER A 150 3.60 28.90 -36.60
N ARG A 151 4.46 29.20 -37.58
CA ARG A 151 4.63 28.42 -38.81
C ARG A 151 6.13 28.16 -38.96
N ARG A 152 6.43 26.86 -39.17
CA ARG A 152 7.59 26.25 -39.82
C ARG A 152 8.98 26.70 -39.38
#